data_AF-A0A843JI63-F1
#
_entry.id   AF-A0A843JI63-F1
#
_cell.length_a   1.000
_cell.length_b   1.000
_cell.length_c   1.000
_cell.angle_alpha   90.00
_cell.angle_beta   90.00
_cell.angle_gamma   90.00
#
_symmetry.space_group_name_H-M   'P 1'
#
loop_
_entity.id
_entity.type
_entity.pdbx_description
1 polymer ?
#
loop_
_entity_poly.entity_id
_entity_poly.type
_entity_poly.pdbx_seq_one_letter_code
_entity_poly.pdbx_strand_id
1 'polypeptide(L)'
;QALQEWAAYQTITEKMLDETDYQDIQGRRFKKKSAWRKYARAFNITTEIIDKDIVKTDKGAVKEASFIVRATLPTGRYADGWGNCSRQEGNKAHPNHDIPATAMTRATNRAIADLIGAGEVTAEEIQAELQMQKVERAKAKLRKKTKEDETIIDVEAE
;
A
#
# COMPACT_ATOMS: atom_id res chain seq x y z
N GLN A 1 26.04 -19.98 -15.50
CA GLN A 1 24.71 -19.88 -16.15
C GLN A 1 23.72 -19.10 -15.29
N ALA A 2 23.36 -19.56 -14.09
CA ALA A 2 22.41 -18.84 -13.21
C ALA A 2 22.76 -17.37 -12.90
N LEU A 3 24.04 -17.03 -12.71
CA LEU A 3 24.47 -15.64 -12.48
C LEU A 3 24.26 -14.72 -13.70
N GLN A 4 24.41 -15.25 -14.92
CA GLN A 4 24.17 -14.48 -16.15
C GLN A 4 22.67 -14.28 -16.39
N GLU A 5 21.88 -15.32 -16.12
CA GLU A 5 20.41 -15.23 -16.17
C GLU A 5 19.88 -14.23 -15.14
N TRP A 6 20.46 -14.21 -13.94
CA TRP A 6 20.13 -13.23 -12.92
C TRP A 6 20.50 -11.79 -13.32
N ALA A 7 21.70 -11.58 -13.90
CA ALA A 7 22.11 -10.26 -14.38
C ALA A 7 21.23 -9.77 -15.56
N ALA A 8 20.87 -10.67 -16.48
CA ALA A 8 19.96 -10.37 -17.57
C ALA A 8 18.57 -10.00 -17.04
N TYR A 9 18.08 -10.74 -16.04
CA TYR A 9 16.82 -10.46 -15.37
C TYR A 9 16.82 -9.06 -14.73
N GLN A 10 17.85 -8.71 -13.95
CA GLN A 10 17.98 -7.37 -13.36
C GLN A 10 17.98 -6.27 -14.43
N THR A 11 18.76 -6.46 -15.50
CA THR A 11 18.83 -5.49 -16.61
C THR A 11 17.48 -5.28 -17.29
N ILE A 12 16.71 -6.36 -17.51
CA ILE A 12 15.37 -6.27 -18.10
C ILE A 12 14.43 -5.55 -17.13
N THR A 13 14.46 -5.88 -15.84
CA THR A 13 13.58 -5.24 -14.85
C THR A 13 13.83 -3.75 -14.69
N GLU A 14 15.08 -3.31 -14.85
CA GLU A 14 15.47 -1.90 -14.79
C GLU A 14 15.04 -1.15 -16.06
N LYS A 15 15.34 -1.70 -17.24
CA LYS A 15 15.01 -1.06 -18.53
C LYS A 15 13.52 -1.03 -18.84
N MET A 16 12.73 -1.90 -18.23
CA MET A 16 11.29 -1.98 -18.47
C MET A 16 10.50 -0.87 -17.78
N LEU A 17 11.06 -0.28 -16.73
CA LEU A 17 10.41 0.80 -15.99
C LEU A 17 10.95 2.15 -16.44
N ASP A 18 10.04 3.13 -16.53
CA ASP A 18 10.39 4.52 -16.80
C ASP A 18 10.21 5.36 -15.52
N GLU A 19 10.59 6.64 -15.55
CA GLU A 19 10.46 7.52 -14.38
C GLU A 19 9.00 7.68 -13.90
N THR A 20 8.02 7.50 -14.78
CA THR A 20 6.60 7.64 -14.43
C THR A 20 6.12 6.52 -13.51
N ASP A 21 6.78 5.36 -13.57
CA ASP A 21 6.51 4.20 -12.73
C ASP A 21 7.02 4.32 -11.30
N TYR A 22 7.84 5.34 -11.03
CA TYR A 22 8.39 5.59 -9.71
C TYR A 22 7.71 6.77 -9.02
N GLN A 23 7.66 6.70 -7.71
CA GLN A 23 7.28 7.79 -6.85
C GLN A 23 8.38 8.03 -5.82
N ASP A 24 8.87 9.27 -5.75
CA ASP A 24 9.76 9.68 -4.69
C ASP A 24 8.97 10.02 -3.43
N ILE A 25 9.26 9.28 -2.36
CA ILE A 25 8.67 9.49 -1.05
C ILE A 25 9.81 9.56 -0.04
N GLN A 26 10.00 10.72 0.61
CA GLN A 26 11.06 10.96 1.60
C GLN A 26 12.48 10.60 1.11
N GLY A 27 12.78 10.88 -0.16
CA GLY A 27 14.10 10.63 -0.74
C GLY A 27 14.37 9.17 -1.09
N ARG A 28 13.35 8.30 -1.04
CA ARG A 28 13.41 6.93 -1.57
C ARG A 28 12.45 6.79 -2.76
N ARG A 29 12.91 6.12 -3.81
CA ARG A 29 12.11 5.78 -4.99
C ARG A 29 11.31 4.51 -4.71
N PHE A 30 10.00 4.59 -4.90
CA PHE A 30 9.10 3.45 -4.76
C PHE A 30 8.38 3.16 -6.08
N LYS A 31 8.21 1.89 -6.39
CA LYS A 31 7.44 1.42 -7.55
C LYS A 31 5.95 1.62 -7.31
N LYS A 32 5.28 2.31 -8.24
CA LYS A 32 3.83 2.49 -8.27
C LYS A 32 3.12 1.24 -8.82
N LYS A 33 1.80 1.21 -8.69
CA LYS A 33 0.92 0.24 -9.38
C LYS A 33 1.25 0.01 -10.86
N SER A 34 1.63 1.05 -11.62
CA SER A 34 1.96 0.92 -13.05
C SER A 34 3.18 0.03 -13.28
N ALA A 35 4.19 0.13 -12.43
CA ALA A 35 5.39 -0.70 -12.47
C ALA A 35 5.05 -2.19 -12.36
N TRP A 36 4.26 -2.53 -11.34
CA TRP A 36 3.84 -3.91 -11.08
C TRP A 36 2.98 -4.48 -12.20
N ARG A 37 2.13 -3.64 -12.82
CA ARG A 37 1.33 -4.03 -13.99
C ARG A 37 2.18 -4.25 -15.24
N LYS A 38 3.22 -3.44 -15.45
CA LYS A 38 4.19 -3.67 -16.53
C LYS A 38 4.91 -5.01 -16.33
N TYR A 39 5.40 -5.29 -15.12
CA TYR A 39 6.01 -6.59 -14.81
C TYR A 39 5.05 -7.77 -15.01
N ALA A 40 3.81 -7.66 -14.55
CA ALA A 40 2.83 -8.71 -14.76
C ALA A 40 2.61 -9.00 -16.25
N ARG A 41 2.56 -7.96 -17.09
CA ARG A 41 2.46 -8.13 -18.54
C ARG A 41 3.72 -8.72 -19.17
N ALA A 42 4.90 -8.34 -18.69
CA ALA A 42 6.20 -8.78 -19.20
C ALA A 42 6.47 -10.27 -18.98
N PHE A 43 6.20 -10.70 -17.75
CA PHE A 43 6.50 -12.04 -17.27
C PHE A 43 5.31 -12.98 -17.38
N ASN A 44 4.24 -12.55 -18.07
CA ASN A 44 3.00 -13.29 -18.26
C ASN A 44 2.39 -13.77 -16.94
N ILE A 45 2.44 -12.94 -15.91
CA ILE A 45 1.90 -13.25 -14.58
C ILE A 45 0.39 -13.05 -14.61
N THR A 46 -0.34 -14.08 -14.20
CA THR A 46 -1.78 -14.00 -13.93
C THR A 46 -2.02 -13.80 -12.44
N THR A 47 -3.04 -13.02 -12.10
CA THR A 47 -3.40 -12.77 -10.69
C THR A 47 -4.84 -13.18 -10.43
N GLU A 48 -5.10 -13.87 -9.33
CA GLU A 48 -6.42 -14.31 -8.89
C GLU A 48 -6.68 -13.90 -7.44
N ILE A 49 -7.93 -13.55 -7.10
CA ILE A 49 -8.33 -13.27 -5.72
C ILE A 49 -8.68 -14.61 -5.07
N ILE A 50 -7.90 -15.02 -4.08
CA ILE A 50 -8.10 -16.27 -3.34
C ILE A 50 -9.12 -16.04 -2.22
N ASP A 51 -9.00 -14.92 -1.52
CA ASP A 51 -9.88 -14.57 -0.41
C ASP A 51 -10.14 -13.07 -0.38
N LYS A 52 -11.33 -12.70 0.07
CA LYS A 52 -11.73 -11.31 0.30
C LYS A 52 -12.63 -11.21 1.52
N ASP A 53 -12.30 -10.29 2.40
CA ASP A 53 -13.14 -9.90 3.53
C ASP A 53 -13.37 -8.40 3.50
N ILE A 54 -14.63 -7.97 3.64
CA ILE A 54 -15.03 -6.57 3.61
C ILE A 54 -15.98 -6.32 4.77
N VAL A 55 -15.46 -5.68 5.81
CA VAL A 55 -16.21 -5.31 7.01
C VAL A 55 -16.93 -3.99 6.75
N LYS A 56 -18.25 -4.02 6.84
CA LYS A 56 -19.11 -2.83 6.76
C LYS A 56 -19.65 -2.47 8.15
N THR A 57 -19.91 -1.19 8.35
CA THR A 57 -20.65 -0.65 9.50
C THR A 57 -22.16 -0.84 9.31
N ASP A 58 -22.92 -0.72 10.39
CA ASP A 58 -24.39 -0.82 10.37
C ASP A 58 -25.06 0.20 9.43
N LYS A 59 -24.37 1.32 9.16
CA LYS A 59 -24.82 2.36 8.22
C LYS A 59 -24.40 2.08 6.76
N GLY A 60 -23.88 0.89 6.46
CA GLY A 60 -23.46 0.47 5.11
C GLY A 60 -22.11 1.03 4.63
N ALA A 61 -21.42 1.81 5.46
CA ALA A 61 -20.09 2.33 5.15
C ALA A 61 -19.01 1.24 5.33
N VAL A 62 -18.09 1.10 4.36
CA VAL A 62 -16.96 0.16 4.48
C VAL A 62 -16.01 0.65 5.57
N LYS A 63 -15.72 -0.22 6.54
CA LYS A 63 -14.81 0.03 7.67
C LYS A 63 -13.42 -0.48 7.36
N GLU A 64 -13.32 -1.67 6.80
CA GLU A 64 -12.06 -2.36 6.55
C GLU A 64 -12.23 -3.36 5.42
N ALA A 65 -11.17 -3.58 4.65
CA ALA A 65 -11.14 -4.61 3.63
C ALA A 65 -9.79 -5.31 3.64
N SER A 66 -9.82 -6.64 3.53
CA SER A 66 -8.66 -7.52 3.44
C SER A 66 -8.78 -8.39 2.20
N PHE A 67 -7.69 -8.56 1.47
CA PHE A 67 -7.61 -9.39 0.27
C PHE A 67 -6.39 -10.28 0.32
N ILE A 68 -6.55 -11.52 -0.14
CA ILE A 68 -5.45 -12.43 -0.47
C ILE A 68 -5.48 -12.63 -1.97
N VAL A 69 -4.39 -12.26 -2.64
CA VAL A 69 -4.24 -12.38 -4.10
C VAL A 69 -3.10 -13.34 -4.40
N ARG A 70 -3.31 -14.30 -5.28
CA ARG A 70 -2.27 -15.17 -5.80
C ARG A 70 -1.79 -14.66 -7.14
N ALA A 71 -0.48 -14.58 -7.31
CA ALA A 71 0.17 -14.33 -8.58
C ALA A 71 0.83 -15.62 -9.08
N THR A 72 0.64 -15.98 -10.35
CA THR A 72 1.07 -17.25 -10.93
C THR A 72 1.81 -17.01 -12.24
N LEU A 73 2.97 -17.65 -12.41
CA LEU A 73 3.74 -17.69 -13.66
C LEU A 73 3.23 -18.80 -14.58
N PRO A 74 3.48 -18.73 -15.90
CA PRO A 74 3.17 -19.81 -16.83
C PRO A 74 3.85 -21.15 -16.50
N THR A 75 4.94 -21.09 -15.74
CA THR A 75 5.66 -22.26 -15.23
C THR A 75 4.95 -22.97 -14.08
N GLY A 76 3.86 -22.40 -13.56
CA GLY A 76 3.10 -22.93 -12.41
C GLY A 76 3.61 -22.45 -11.04
N ARG A 77 4.74 -21.75 -10.98
CA ARG A 77 5.19 -21.11 -9.72
C ARG A 77 4.22 -19.99 -9.34
N TYR A 78 3.87 -19.94 -8.06
CA TYR A 78 2.96 -18.91 -7.54
C TYR A 78 3.50 -18.26 -6.25
N ALA A 79 2.95 -17.10 -5.91
CA ALA A 79 3.12 -16.43 -4.62
C ALA A 79 1.81 -15.76 -4.20
N ASP A 80 1.54 -15.75 -2.90
CA ASP A 80 0.33 -15.18 -2.30
C ASP A 80 0.69 -13.88 -1.58
N GLY A 81 -0.03 -12.80 -1.91
CA GLY A 81 0.12 -11.49 -1.30
C GLY A 81 -1.10 -11.12 -0.49
N TRP A 82 -0.89 -10.70 0.75
CA TRP A 82 -1.93 -10.16 1.61
C TRP A 82 -1.96 -8.64 1.56
N GLY A 83 -3.15 -8.04 1.49
CA GLY A 83 -3.34 -6.60 1.53
C GLY A 83 -4.57 -6.21 2.34
N ASN A 84 -4.39 -5.27 3.25
CA ASN A 84 -5.45 -4.68 4.07
C ASN A 84 -5.50 -3.17 3.86
N CYS A 85 -6.68 -2.61 4.02
CA CYS A 85 -6.88 -1.18 4.18
C CYS A 85 -8.07 -0.94 5.11
N SER A 86 -7.90 -0.05 6.08
CA SER A 86 -8.96 0.39 6.96
C SER A 86 -9.38 1.82 6.65
N ARG A 87 -10.61 2.20 6.98
CA ARG A 87 -11.10 3.58 6.85
C ARG A 87 -10.32 4.57 7.72
N GLN A 88 -9.60 4.07 8.74
CA GLN A 88 -8.75 4.88 9.61
C GLN A 88 -7.40 5.20 8.94
N GLU A 89 -7.01 4.48 7.88
CA GLU A 89 -5.85 4.82 7.06
C GLU A 89 -6.18 6.03 6.17
N GLY A 90 -5.94 7.22 6.71
CA GLY A 90 -5.96 8.47 5.96
C GLY A 90 -6.90 9.54 6.49
N ASN A 91 -6.84 10.71 5.84
CA ASN A 91 -7.46 11.95 6.32
C ASN A 91 -8.74 12.36 5.56
N LYS A 92 -9.26 11.50 4.68
CA LYS A 92 -10.38 11.85 3.77
C LYS A 92 -11.57 10.92 3.96
N ALA A 93 -12.76 11.45 3.65
CA ALA A 93 -13.97 10.67 3.49
C ALA A 93 -13.84 9.78 2.24
N HIS A 94 -13.25 8.61 2.41
CA HIS A 94 -13.10 7.64 1.34
C HIS A 94 -14.47 7.18 0.85
N PRO A 95 -14.74 7.25 -0.47
CA PRO A 95 -15.87 6.54 -1.06
C PRO A 95 -15.80 5.05 -0.69
N ASN A 96 -16.95 4.40 -0.55
CA ASN A 96 -16.99 2.99 -0.12
C ASN A 96 -16.21 2.02 -1.02
N HIS A 97 -15.92 2.39 -2.27
CA HIS A 97 -15.14 1.57 -3.19
C HIS A 97 -13.62 1.73 -3.07
N ASP A 98 -13.15 2.80 -2.41
CA ASP A 98 -11.72 3.15 -2.40
C ASP A 98 -10.91 2.25 -1.44
N ILE A 99 -11.48 1.95 -0.27
CA ILE A 99 -10.89 1.04 0.72
C ILE A 99 -10.64 -0.37 0.12
N PRO A 100 -11.64 -1.06 -0.46
CA PRO A 100 -11.40 -2.37 -1.05
C PRO A 100 -10.49 -2.30 -2.28
N ALA A 101 -10.55 -1.23 -3.09
CA ALA A 101 -9.64 -1.06 -4.22
C ALA A 101 -8.16 -0.90 -3.78
N THR A 102 -7.93 -0.19 -2.68
CA THR A 102 -6.61 0.00 -2.08
C THR A 102 -6.08 -1.32 -1.52
N ALA A 103 -6.88 -2.02 -0.71
CA ALA A 103 -6.52 -3.32 -0.15
C ALA A 103 -6.17 -4.34 -1.25
N MET A 104 -7.02 -4.44 -2.28
CA MET A 104 -6.77 -5.31 -3.44
C MET A 104 -5.50 -4.92 -4.19
N THR A 105 -5.25 -3.63 -4.38
CA THR A 105 -4.03 -3.16 -5.07
C THR A 105 -2.77 -3.53 -4.28
N ARG A 106 -2.77 -3.37 -2.95
CA ARG A 106 -1.65 -3.79 -2.10
C ARG A 106 -1.40 -5.29 -2.17
N ALA A 107 -2.46 -6.09 -2.02
CA ALA A 107 -2.38 -7.56 -2.13
C ALA A 107 -1.78 -7.99 -3.48
N THR A 108 -2.27 -7.39 -4.57
CA THR A 108 -1.80 -7.70 -5.94
C THR A 108 -0.33 -7.33 -6.13
N ASN A 109 0.07 -6.13 -5.69
CA ASN A 109 1.45 -5.68 -5.87
C ASN A 109 2.43 -6.55 -5.05
N ARG A 110 2.07 -6.92 -3.82
CA ARG A 110 2.85 -7.85 -2.99
C ARG A 110 2.98 -9.23 -3.62
N ALA A 111 1.87 -9.80 -4.09
CA ALA A 111 1.89 -11.10 -4.75
C ALA A 111 2.84 -11.11 -5.96
N ILE A 112 2.81 -10.05 -6.78
CA ILE A 112 3.73 -9.90 -7.92
C ILE A 112 5.17 -9.71 -7.44
N ALA A 113 5.41 -8.83 -6.46
CA ALA A 113 6.75 -8.55 -5.93
C ALA A 113 7.42 -9.80 -5.36
N ASP A 114 6.70 -10.58 -4.56
CA ASP A 114 7.18 -11.82 -3.95
C ASP A 114 7.45 -12.90 -5.02
N LEU A 115 6.56 -13.02 -6.02
CA LEU A 115 6.73 -13.98 -7.11
C LEU A 115 8.00 -13.73 -7.93
N ILE A 116 8.30 -12.45 -8.21
CA ILE A 116 9.44 -12.04 -9.04
C ILE A 116 10.71 -11.77 -8.21
N GLY A 117 10.66 -12.00 -6.89
CA GLY A 117 11.80 -11.85 -5.98
C GLY A 117 12.25 -10.40 -5.79
N ALA A 118 11.36 -9.44 -6.02
CA ALA A 118 11.63 -8.00 -5.91
C ALA A 118 11.05 -7.42 -4.60
N GLY A 119 11.28 -8.09 -3.46
CA GLY A 119 10.67 -7.90 -2.12
C GLY A 119 10.78 -6.49 -1.50
N GLU A 120 10.35 -5.48 -2.25
CA GLU A 120 10.30 -4.06 -1.93
C GLU A 120 8.89 -3.71 -1.48
N VAL A 121 8.79 -2.92 -0.41
CA VAL A 121 7.54 -2.30 0.06
C VAL A 121 7.06 -1.29 -0.99
N THR A 122 5.76 -1.25 -1.32
CA THR A 122 5.27 -0.41 -2.43
C THR A 122 5.11 1.06 -2.04
N ALA A 123 5.06 1.94 -3.05
CA ALA A 123 4.86 3.38 -2.85
C ALA A 123 3.59 3.68 -2.05
N GLU A 124 2.50 2.97 -2.37
CA GLU A 124 1.19 3.18 -1.76
C GLU A 124 1.19 2.82 -0.26
N GLU A 125 2.03 1.89 0.17
CA GLU A 125 2.14 1.43 1.57
C GLU A 125 2.89 2.45 2.43
N ILE A 126 4.03 2.92 1.93
CA ILE A 126 4.79 3.99 2.60
C ILE A 126 4.00 5.30 2.61
N GLN A 127 3.30 5.62 1.52
CA GLN A 127 2.43 6.79 1.46
C GLN A 127 1.33 6.71 2.54
N ALA A 128 0.71 5.54 2.74
CA ALA A 128 -0.30 5.34 3.76
C ALA A 128 0.29 5.45 5.18
N GLU A 129 1.44 4.85 5.45
CA GLU A 129 2.15 4.98 6.73
C GLU A 129 2.50 6.43 7.05
N LEU A 130 3.03 7.18 6.08
CA LEU A 130 3.38 8.59 6.29
C LEU A 130 2.17 9.48 6.51
N GLN A 131 1.04 9.18 5.86
CA GLN A 131 -0.21 9.86 6.13
C GLN A 131 -0.68 9.57 7.56
N MET A 132 -0.62 8.31 8.02
CA MET A 132 -0.95 7.95 9.40
C MET A 132 -0.07 8.69 10.42
N GLN A 133 1.25 8.71 10.23
CA GLN A 133 2.17 9.42 11.11
C GLN A 133 1.87 10.92 11.18
N LYS A 134 1.51 11.56 10.07
CA LYS A 134 1.10 12.98 10.05
C LYS A 134 -0.19 13.20 10.84
N VAL A 135 -1.17 12.29 10.70
CA VAL A 135 -2.45 12.36 11.42
C VAL A 135 -2.24 12.20 12.93
N GLU A 136 -1.45 11.23 13.36
CA GLU A 136 -1.14 11.05 14.78
C GLU A 136 -0.43 12.26 15.38
N ARG A 137 0.56 12.81 14.68
CA ARG A 137 1.26 14.02 15.11
C ARG A 137 0.32 15.23 15.21
N ALA A 138 -0.61 15.39 14.25
CA ALA A 138 -1.60 16.47 14.29
C ALA A 138 -2.57 16.30 15.46
N LYS A 139 -3.08 15.09 15.70
CA LYS A 139 -3.94 14.77 16.85
C LYS A 139 -3.24 15.00 18.19
N ALA A 140 -1.96 14.62 18.31
CA ALA A 140 -1.17 14.84 19.52
C ALA A 140 -0.96 16.33 19.81
N LYS A 141 -0.70 17.15 18.78
CA LYS A 141 -0.61 18.61 18.92
C LYS A 141 -1.94 19.23 19.35
N LEU A 142 -3.05 18.79 18.76
CA LEU A 142 -4.38 19.27 19.16
C LEU A 142 -4.66 18.95 20.64
N ARG A 143 -4.41 17.70 21.07
CA ARG A 143 -4.58 17.29 22.48
C ARG A 143 -3.72 18.09 23.46
N LYS A 144 -2.49 18.46 23.09
CA LYS A 144 -1.64 19.33 23.92
C LYS A 144 -2.23 20.73 24.02
N LYS A 145 -2.67 21.30 22.90
CA LYS A 145 -3.28 22.64 22.88
C LYS A 145 -4.57 22.70 23.70
N THR A 146 -5.44 21.71 23.59
CA THR A 146 -6.67 21.64 24.40
C THR A 146 -6.37 21.55 25.90
N LYS A 147 -5.33 20.80 26.30
CA LYS A 147 -4.88 20.77 27.69
C LYS A 147 -4.32 22.12 28.15
N GLU A 148 -3.48 22.76 27.34
CA GLU A 148 -2.93 24.08 27.66
C GLU A 148 -4.04 25.15 27.78
N ASP A 149 -5.02 25.15 26.88
CA ASP A 149 -6.18 26.04 26.93
C ASP A 149 -7.04 25.77 28.19
N GLU A 150 -7.31 24.50 28.55
CA GLU A 150 -8.00 24.15 29.80
C GLU A 150 -7.24 24.60 31.06
N THR A 151 -5.90 24.51 31.05
CA THR A 151 -5.09 24.90 32.21
C THR A 151 -5.01 26.43 32.38
N ILE A 152 -5.18 27.20 31.31
CA ILE A 152 -5.21 28.67 31.38
C ILE A 152 -6.54 29.16 31.97
N ILE A 153 -7.65 28.52 31.62
CA ILE A 153 -8.98 28.90 32.11
C ILE A 153 -9.09 28.67 33.63
N ASP A 154 -8.46 27.62 34.15
CA ASP A 154 -8.43 27.33 35.60
C ASP A 154 -7.56 28.33 36.40
N VAL A 155 -6.61 29.02 35.76
CA VAL A 155 -5.72 30.01 36.41
C VAL A 155 -6.32 31.43 36.39
N GLU A 156 -7.22 31.74 35.45
CA GLU A 156 -7.93 33.03 35.40
C GLU A 156 -9.21 33.05 36.27
N ALA A 157 -9.60 31.91 36.86
CA ALA A 157 -10.79 31.76 37.70
C ALA A 157 -10.51 31.81 39.23
N GLU A 158 -9.25 31.95 39.66
CA GLU A 158 -8.81 32.27 41.05
C GLU A 158 -8.42 33.75 41.20
#